data_AF-A0A7K0A8E0-F1
#
_entry.id   AF-A0A7K0A8E0-F1
#
_cell.length_a   1.000
_cell.length_b   1.000
_cell.length_c   1.000
_cell.angle_alpha   90.00
_cell.angle_beta   90.00
_cell.angle_gamma   90.00
#
_symmetry.space_group_name_H-M   'P 1'
#
loop_
_entity.id
_entity.type
_entity.pdbx_description
1 polymer ?
#
loop_
_entity_poly.entity_id
_entity_poly.type
_entity_poly.pdbx_seq_one_letter_code
_entity_poly.pdbx_strand_id
1 'polypeptide(L)'
;MSSQAPAPLRKRLPAKPLRTMAVGIGTILVLVFGDYAYGTLTSSARIDGDPGDAPAEVIVHLPFEPQRYHVNELRNYGTYHRREDDGGVRLRSVSPRNLERLGRLFWIERVEIVG
;
A
#
# COMPACT_ATOMS: atom_id res chain seq x y z
N MET A 1 -6.36 57.18 -53.25
CA MET A 1 -6.86 57.05 -51.85
C MET A 1 -6.78 55.58 -51.48
N SER A 2 -5.63 55.13 -50.95
CA SER A 2 -5.40 53.71 -50.66
C SER A 2 -5.81 53.40 -49.22
N SER A 3 -6.83 52.57 -49.07
CA SER A 3 -7.40 52.15 -47.79
C SER A 3 -6.45 51.17 -47.08
N GLN A 4 -5.92 51.57 -45.93
CA GLN A 4 -5.04 50.75 -45.11
C GLN A 4 -5.90 49.90 -44.16
N ALA A 5 -5.93 48.58 -44.39
CA ALA A 5 -6.67 47.65 -43.54
C ALA A 5 -6.00 47.49 -42.16
N PRO A 6 -6.75 47.42 -41.05
CA PRO A 6 -6.18 47.29 -39.72
C PRO A 6 -5.62 45.87 -39.48
N ALA A 7 -4.41 45.80 -38.94
CA ALA A 7 -3.75 44.53 -38.58
C ALA A 7 -4.52 43.79 -37.47
N PRO A 8 -4.61 42.45 -37.50
CA PRO A 8 -5.34 41.70 -36.49
C PRO A 8 -4.58 41.68 -35.16
N LEU A 9 -5.26 42.13 -34.11
CA LEU A 9 -4.77 42.13 -32.73
C LEU A 9 -4.63 40.69 -32.23
N ARG A 10 -3.43 40.10 -32.33
CA ARG A 10 -3.14 38.78 -31.78
C ARG A 10 -3.11 38.83 -30.25
N LYS A 11 -4.27 38.56 -29.61
CA LYS A 11 -4.35 38.28 -28.17
C LYS A 11 -3.54 37.02 -27.87
N ARG A 12 -2.33 37.19 -27.31
CA ARG A 12 -1.53 36.09 -26.78
C ARG A 12 -2.21 35.60 -25.49
N LEU A 13 -2.81 34.42 -25.54
CA LEU A 13 -3.28 33.71 -24.36
C LEU A 13 -2.10 33.48 -23.41
N PRO A 14 -2.18 33.90 -22.13
CA PRO A 14 -1.07 33.73 -21.20
C PRO A 14 -0.86 32.23 -20.95
N ALA A 15 0.35 31.73 -21.20
CA ALA A 15 0.76 30.33 -21.04
C ALA A 15 0.79 29.83 -19.56
N LYS A 16 0.11 30.53 -18.64
CA LYS A 16 0.08 30.23 -17.21
C LYS A 16 -0.90 29.12 -16.75
N PRO A 17 -1.94 28.64 -17.47
CA PRO A 17 -2.91 27.71 -16.88
C PRO A 17 -2.38 26.29 -16.70
N LEU A 18 -1.36 25.89 -17.48
CA LEU A 18 -0.86 24.52 -17.48
C LEU A 18 -0.15 24.15 -16.17
N ARG A 19 0.54 25.12 -15.56
CA ARG A 19 1.30 24.92 -14.32
C ARG A 19 0.37 24.77 -13.12
N THR A 20 -0.71 25.55 -13.07
CA THR A 20 -1.74 25.44 -12.02
C THR A 20 -2.53 24.13 -12.16
N MET A 21 -2.83 23.72 -13.40
CA MET A 21 -3.47 22.43 -13.68
C MET A 21 -2.56 21.26 -13.28
N ALA A 22 -1.27 21.31 -13.61
CA ALA A 22 -0.31 20.27 -13.21
C ALA A 22 -0.18 20.16 -11.69
N VAL A 23 -0.18 21.29 -10.96
CA VAL A 23 -0.19 21.30 -9.50
C VAL A 23 -1.49 20.69 -8.96
N GLY A 24 -2.64 21.08 -9.49
CA GLY A 24 -3.93 20.53 -9.06
C GLY A 24 -4.06 19.02 -9.29
N ILE A 25 -3.67 18.56 -10.48
CA ILE A 25 -3.64 17.13 -10.83
C ILE A 25 -2.65 16.38 -9.93
N GLY A 26 -1.46 16.96 -9.70
CA GLY A 26 -0.47 16.40 -8.78
C GLY A 26 -1.01 16.22 -7.36
N THR A 27 -1.69 17.24 -6.82
CA THR A 27 -2.32 17.17 -5.49
C THR A 27 -3.41 16.09 -5.42
N ILE A 28 -4.27 16.00 -6.44
CA ILE A 28 -5.31 14.97 -6.50
C ILE A 28 -4.68 13.58 -6.56
N LEU A 29 -3.63 13.40 -7.38
CA LEU A 29 -2.91 12.13 -7.46
C LEU A 29 -2.27 11.77 -6.12
N VAL A 30 -1.68 12.73 -5.40
CA VAL A 30 -1.12 12.47 -4.06
C VAL A 30 -2.20 12.10 -3.05
N LEU A 31 -3.38 12.72 -3.09
CA LEU A 31 -4.48 12.36 -2.18
C LEU A 31 -5.09 10.99 -2.49
N VAL A 32 -5.18 10.62 -3.78
CA VAL A 32 -5.79 9.36 -4.23
C VAL A 32 -4.82 8.18 -4.15
N PHE A 33 -3.56 8.39 -4.56
CA PHE A 33 -2.53 7.36 -4.61
C PHE A 33 -1.54 7.40 -3.44
N GLY A 34 -1.58 8.43 -2.60
CA GLY A 34 -0.69 8.55 -1.44
C GLY A 34 -0.82 7.35 -0.51
N ASP A 35 -2.04 6.88 -0.27
CA ASP A 35 -2.33 5.72 0.56
C ASP A 35 -1.82 4.40 -0.08
N TYR A 36 -1.89 4.32 -1.41
CA TYR A 36 -1.40 3.17 -2.18
C TYR A 36 0.13 3.06 -2.16
N ALA A 37 0.82 4.20 -2.23
CA ALA A 37 2.27 4.28 -2.10
C ALA A 37 2.75 4.02 -0.66
N TYR A 38 1.99 4.49 0.34
CA TYR A 38 2.29 4.23 1.74
C TYR A 38 2.16 2.74 2.08
N GLY A 39 1.12 2.06 1.57
CA GLY A 39 0.90 0.63 1.79
C GLY A 39 1.97 -0.26 1.15
N THR A 40 2.53 0.12 0.01
CA THR A 40 3.58 -0.67 -0.70
C THR A 40 4.97 -0.51 -0.09
N LEU A 41 5.31 0.68 0.42
CA LEU A 41 6.55 0.89 1.17
C LEU A 41 6.50 0.23 2.56
N THR A 42 5.35 0.26 3.22
CA THR A 42 5.19 -0.35 4.55
C THR A 42 4.96 -1.85 4.50
N SER A 43 4.45 -2.43 3.40
CA SER A 43 4.23 -3.88 3.34
C SER A 43 5.51 -4.71 3.46
N SER A 44 6.63 -4.23 2.93
CA SER A 44 7.95 -4.84 3.19
C SER A 44 8.48 -4.49 4.58
N ALA A 45 8.18 -3.29 5.10
CA ALA A 45 8.61 -2.89 6.44
C ALA A 45 7.89 -3.64 7.58
N ARG A 46 6.77 -4.32 7.29
CA ARG A 46 6.02 -5.11 8.27
C ARG A 46 6.53 -6.54 8.40
N ILE A 47 7.36 -7.03 7.48
CA ILE A 47 7.88 -8.40 7.53
C ILE A 47 9.26 -8.35 8.20
N ASP A 48 9.35 -8.87 9.43
CA ASP A 48 10.58 -9.02 10.18
C ASP A 48 11.19 -10.40 9.88
N GLY A 49 12.26 -10.42 9.10
CA GLY A 49 13.04 -11.62 8.75
C GLY A 49 13.24 -11.81 7.25
N ASP A 50 14.08 -12.76 6.87
CA ASP A 50 14.26 -13.16 5.47
C ASP A 50 13.19 -14.20 5.08
N PRO A 51 12.29 -13.89 4.13
CA PRO A 51 11.26 -14.82 3.67
C PRO A 51 11.81 -16.11 3.06
N GLY A 52 13.04 -16.10 2.53
CA GLY A 52 13.61 -17.22 1.79
C GLY A 52 12.70 -17.73 0.66
N ASP A 53 13.00 -18.93 0.16
CA ASP A 53 12.21 -19.59 -0.90
C ASP A 53 11.30 -20.72 -0.38
N ALA A 54 11.44 -21.10 0.89
CA ALA A 54 10.71 -22.21 1.50
C ALA A 54 9.51 -21.70 2.34
N PRO A 55 8.46 -22.52 2.55
CA PRO A 55 7.41 -22.19 3.49
C PRO A 55 7.96 -22.03 4.91
N ALA A 56 7.59 -20.93 5.57
CA ALA A 56 8.07 -20.59 6.90
C ALA A 56 6.95 -20.65 7.94
N GLU A 57 7.36 -20.72 9.20
CA GLU A 57 6.50 -20.45 10.35
C GLU A 57 6.57 -18.95 10.65
N VAL A 58 5.43 -18.34 10.99
CA VAL A 58 5.35 -16.90 11.23
C VAL A 58 4.41 -16.59 12.40
N ILE A 59 4.67 -15.48 13.07
CA ILE A 59 3.79 -14.87 14.05
C ILE A 59 3.23 -13.60 13.44
N VAL A 60 1.91 -13.54 13.33
CA VAL A 60 1.18 -12.35 12.85
C VAL A 60 0.75 -11.52 14.05
N HIS A 61 1.36 -10.36 14.21
CA HIS A 61 1.06 -9.39 15.27
C HIS A 61 -0.10 -8.49 14.86
N LEU A 62 -1.06 -8.36 15.77
CA LEU A 62 -2.29 -7.59 15.58
C LEU A 62 -2.38 -6.55 16.69
N PRO A 63 -2.79 -5.30 16.40
CA PRO A 63 -2.91 -4.25 17.41
C PRO A 63 -4.18 -4.38 18.27
N PHE A 64 -4.87 -5.52 18.17
CA PHE A 64 -6.15 -5.80 18.82
C PHE A 64 -6.35 -7.30 19.02
N GLU A 65 -7.33 -7.63 19.85
CA GLU A 65 -7.78 -9.00 20.12
C GLU A 65 -8.37 -9.68 18.85
N PRO A 66 -7.72 -10.72 18.28
CA PRO A 66 -8.24 -11.39 17.09
C PRO A 66 -9.61 -12.03 17.33
N GLN A 67 -10.61 -11.56 16.60
CA GLN A 67 -11.92 -12.21 16.52
C GLN A 67 -11.91 -13.41 15.56
N ARG A 68 -12.97 -14.24 15.61
CA ARG A 68 -13.13 -15.43 14.74
C ARG A 68 -12.93 -15.15 13.25
N TYR A 69 -13.39 -14.00 12.77
CA TYR A 69 -13.22 -13.58 11.38
C TYR A 69 -11.73 -13.48 11.00
N HIS A 70 -10.93 -12.78 11.81
CA HIS A 70 -9.49 -12.59 11.56
C HIS A 70 -8.77 -13.94 11.53
N VAL A 71 -9.06 -14.81 12.49
CA VAL A 71 -8.44 -16.15 12.54
C VAL A 71 -8.82 -16.96 11.29
N ASN A 72 -10.08 -16.91 10.86
CA ASN A 72 -10.51 -17.60 9.64
C ASN A 72 -9.85 -17.04 8.38
N GLU A 73 -9.71 -15.72 8.28
CA GLU A 73 -9.04 -15.08 7.16
C GLU A 73 -7.56 -15.46 7.11
N LEU A 74 -6.88 -15.46 8.27
CA LEU A 74 -5.46 -15.85 8.37
C LEU A 74 -5.21 -17.31 7.94
N ARG A 75 -6.20 -18.20 8.07
CA ARG A 75 -6.11 -19.60 7.58
C ARG A 75 -6.01 -19.71 6.05
N ASN A 76 -6.34 -18.65 5.30
CA ASN A 76 -6.16 -18.64 3.85
C ASN A 76 -4.67 -18.52 3.44
N TYR A 77 -3.81 -18.10 4.37
CA TYR A 77 -2.40 -17.80 4.09
C TYR A 77 -1.44 -18.88 4.63
N GLY A 78 -1.91 -19.69 5.59
CA GLY A 78 -1.17 -20.81 6.17
C GLY A 78 -2.01 -21.63 7.14
N THR A 79 -1.37 -22.58 7.83
CA THR A 79 -2.04 -23.43 8.82
C THR A 79 -2.02 -22.74 10.18
N TYR A 80 -3.19 -22.37 10.68
CA TYR A 80 -3.32 -21.84 12.04
C TYR A 80 -2.78 -22.85 13.06
N HIS A 81 -1.85 -22.42 13.91
CA HIS A 81 -1.28 -23.26 14.95
C HIS A 81 -1.81 -22.90 16.33
N ARG A 82 -1.57 -21.67 16.77
CA ARG A 82 -1.95 -21.18 18.09
C ARG A 82 -2.03 -19.66 18.06
N ARG A 83 -2.72 -19.13 19.05
CA ARG A 83 -2.62 -17.74 19.45
C ARG A 83 -1.49 -17.54 20.46
N GLU A 84 -0.74 -16.46 20.32
CA GLU A 84 0.29 -16.02 21.26
C GLU A 84 -0.29 -15.21 22.41
N ASP A 85 0.45 -15.17 23.52
CA ASP A 85 0.03 -14.51 24.77
C ASP A 85 -0.09 -12.98 24.62
N ASP A 86 0.63 -12.39 23.66
CA ASP A 86 0.58 -10.97 23.31
C ASP A 86 -0.55 -10.59 22.33
N GLY A 87 -1.36 -11.56 21.92
CA GLY A 87 -2.42 -11.37 20.92
C GLY A 87 -2.02 -11.71 19.50
N GLY A 88 -0.77 -12.11 19.26
CA GLY A 88 -0.31 -12.61 17.97
C GLY A 88 -0.97 -13.92 17.54
N VAL A 89 -0.93 -14.22 16.25
CA VAL A 89 -1.42 -15.48 15.68
C VAL A 89 -0.29 -16.20 14.96
N ARG A 90 0.05 -17.38 15.45
CA ARG A 90 1.07 -18.25 14.86
C ARG A 90 0.49 -19.07 13.71
N LEU A 91 1.10 -18.91 12.54
CA LEU A 91 0.79 -19.64 11.31
C LEU A 91 1.99 -20.50 10.89
N ARG A 92 1.71 -21.72 10.45
CA ARG A 92 2.71 -22.63 9.89
C ARG A 92 2.54 -22.81 8.39
N SER A 93 3.62 -23.20 7.72
CA SER A 93 3.63 -23.50 6.28
C SER A 93 3.17 -22.32 5.42
N VAL A 94 3.58 -21.09 5.78
CA VAL A 94 3.27 -19.89 5.01
C VAL A 94 4.25 -19.79 3.85
N SER A 95 3.76 -19.86 2.62
CA SER A 95 4.60 -19.69 1.42
C SER A 95 5.13 -18.26 1.29
N PRO A 96 6.28 -18.03 0.62
CA PRO A 96 6.81 -16.67 0.41
C PRO A 96 5.79 -15.71 -0.24
N ARG A 97 5.01 -16.21 -1.22
CA ARG A 97 3.92 -15.43 -1.84
C ARG A 97 2.81 -15.07 -0.85
N ASN A 98 2.47 -15.97 0.08
CA ASN A 98 1.45 -15.69 1.09
C ASN A 98 1.97 -14.73 2.17
N LEU A 99 3.26 -14.79 2.50
CA LEU A 99 3.91 -13.86 3.41
C LEU A 99 3.84 -12.42 2.88
N GLU A 100 4.15 -12.21 1.60
CA GLU A 100 3.95 -10.90 0.94
C GLU A 100 2.48 -10.44 0.94
N ARG A 101 1.52 -11.38 0.89
CA ARG A 101 0.09 -11.03 0.95
C ARG A 101 -0.34 -10.67 2.37
N LEU A 102 0.18 -11.36 3.38
CA LEU A 102 -0.04 -11.02 4.79
C LEU A 102 0.47 -9.59 5.09
N GLY A 103 1.68 -9.23 4.65
CA GLY A 103 2.23 -7.87 4.85
C GLY A 103 1.39 -6.75 4.23
N ARG A 104 0.50 -7.07 3.27
CA ARG A 104 -0.41 -6.11 2.63
C ARG A 104 -1.76 -5.94 3.33
N LEU A 105 -2.11 -6.80 4.27
CA LEU A 105 -3.36 -6.65 5.02
C LEU A 105 -3.24 -5.43 5.94
N PHE A 106 -4.17 -4.48 5.82
CA PHE A 106 -4.08 -3.20 6.52
C PHE A 106 -4.21 -3.30 8.03
N TRP A 107 -4.85 -4.37 8.53
CA TRP A 107 -5.06 -4.64 9.95
C TRP A 107 -3.90 -5.44 10.59
N ILE A 108 -2.90 -5.85 9.81
CA ILE A 108 -1.70 -6.50 10.33
C ILE A 108 -0.68 -5.42 10.69
N GLU A 109 -0.23 -5.45 11.94
CA GLU A 109 0.81 -4.53 12.42
C GLU A 109 2.20 -5.01 11.97
N ARG A 110 2.48 -6.30 12.14
CA ARG A 110 3.78 -6.91 11.85
C ARG A 110 3.64 -8.40 11.60
N VAL A 111 4.52 -8.96 10.79
CA VAL A 111 4.69 -10.40 10.60
C VAL A 111 6.13 -10.77 10.90
N GLU A 112 6.34 -11.59 11.90
CA GLU A 112 7.65 -12.07 12.33
C GLU A 112 7.87 -13.48 11.80
N ILE A 113 9.00 -13.72 11.14
CA ILE A 113 9.37 -15.05 10.66
C ILE A 113 10.07 -15.80 11.78
N VAL A 114 9.51 -16.97 12.13
CA VAL A 114 10.08 -17.89 13.11
C VAL A 114 10.91 -18.92 12.36
N GLY A 115 12.23 -18.80 12.47
CA GLY A 115 13.22 -19.72 11.90
C GLY A 115 13.33 -21.04 12.64
#